data_AF-A0A848FFL0-F1
#
_entry.id   AF-A0A848FFL0-F1
#
_cell.length_a   1.000
_cell.length_b   1.000
_cell.length_c   1.000
_cell.angle_alpha   90.00
_cell.angle_beta   90.00
_cell.angle_gamma   90.00
#
_symmetry.space_group_name_H-M   'P 1'
#
loop_
_entity.id
_entity.type
_entity.pdbx_description
1 polymer ?
#
loop_
_entity_poly.entity_id
_entity_poly.type
_entity_poly.pdbx_seq_one_letter_code
_entity_poly.pdbx_strand_id
1 'polypeptide(L)'
;MRINSEAHLKSPVRPSMDPRPHRLRRAHVGLLLAVALVAGCASRPAPKLPIEQLEAVGWHITERPCETPLRVERQRQPNAHDPKVMDEVIETHCPGWVATVYEARTTQPPKLLPVGVRMTGPHPALPAGLQVGASEAEVLKRLGPPTLRDPAALAYRLGPDRPDSDQLRFIVRQGKVTAIEWAWYID
;
A
#
# COMPACT_ATOMS: atom_id res chain seq x y z
N MET A 1 28.49 20.25 44.19
CA MET A 1 28.52 18.98 44.95
C MET A 1 28.42 17.85 43.92
N ARG A 2 29.53 17.47 43.26
CA ARG A 2 30.42 16.33 43.60
C ARG A 2 29.64 15.03 43.86
N ILE A 3 29.64 14.10 42.89
CA ILE A 3 30.41 12.82 42.89
C ILE A 3 29.83 11.87 41.80
N ASN A 4 30.72 11.49 40.87
CA ASN A 4 30.97 10.20 40.20
C ASN A 4 29.89 9.10 40.18
N SER A 5 29.78 8.39 39.05
CA SER A 5 30.41 7.05 38.95
C SER A 5 30.27 6.44 37.56
N GLU A 6 31.41 6.26 36.91
CA GLU A 6 31.64 5.34 35.81
C GLU A 6 31.40 3.89 36.26
N ALA A 7 30.81 3.07 35.41
CA ALA A 7 30.88 1.62 35.53
C ALA A 7 31.10 1.01 34.13
N HIS A 8 32.38 0.88 33.80
CA HIS A 8 32.88 -0.05 32.80
C HIS A 8 32.46 -1.48 33.16
N LEU A 9 31.76 -2.17 32.25
CA LEU A 9 31.81 -3.63 32.18
C LEU A 9 32.48 -4.06 30.88
N LYS A 10 33.71 -4.54 31.06
CA LYS A 10 34.58 -5.14 30.07
C LYS A 10 34.70 -6.62 30.44
N SER A 11 34.30 -7.53 29.56
CA SER A 11 34.73 -8.95 29.53
C SER A 11 33.94 -9.75 28.48
N PRO A 12 34.43 -10.90 27.99
CA PRO A 12 35.81 -11.22 27.64
C PRO A 12 35.92 -11.81 26.22
N VAL A 13 37.06 -11.55 25.57
CA VAL A 13 37.54 -12.32 24.42
C VAL A 13 37.82 -13.75 24.87
N ARG A 14 37.34 -14.76 24.12
CA ARG A 14 37.92 -16.11 24.15
C ARG A 14 38.44 -16.54 22.78
N PRO A 15 39.55 -17.30 22.73
CA PRO A 15 40.33 -17.54 21.53
C PRO A 15 40.18 -18.97 20.98
N SER A 16 40.93 -19.22 19.90
CA SER A 16 41.42 -20.51 19.38
C SER A 16 40.41 -21.32 18.57
N MET A 17 40.51 -21.30 17.23
CA MET A 17 41.40 -22.16 16.43
C MET A 17 41.36 -23.63 16.86
N ASP A 18 40.75 -24.45 16.00
CA ASP A 18 41.16 -25.83 15.82
C ASP A 18 41.27 -26.09 14.30
N PRO A 19 42.49 -26.17 13.72
CA PRO A 19 42.69 -26.56 12.34
C PRO A 19 43.02 -28.05 12.31
N ARG A 20 42.09 -28.87 11.80
CA ARG A 20 42.43 -30.24 11.40
C ARG A 20 42.25 -30.46 9.91
N PRO A 21 43.36 -30.54 9.16
CA PRO A 21 43.36 -31.00 7.79
C PRO A 21 43.38 -32.55 7.78
N HIS A 22 42.28 -33.18 7.38
CA HIS A 22 42.34 -34.56 6.95
C HIS A 22 42.59 -34.65 5.44
N ARG A 23 43.76 -35.24 5.16
CA ARG A 23 44.33 -35.54 3.85
C ARG A 23 43.46 -36.51 3.05
N LEU A 24 43.37 -36.18 1.75
CA LEU A 24 43.47 -37.06 0.59
C LEU A 24 42.80 -38.44 0.66
N ARG A 25 41.72 -38.59 -0.12
CA ARG A 25 41.66 -39.67 -1.11
C ARG A 25 41.22 -39.11 -2.47
N ARG A 26 42.20 -39.06 -3.39
CA ARG A 26 41.98 -39.08 -4.84
C ARG A 26 41.24 -40.37 -5.18
N ALA A 27 40.11 -40.26 -5.87
CA ALA A 27 39.72 -41.19 -6.91
C ALA A 27 38.52 -40.62 -7.67
N HIS A 28 38.58 -40.78 -8.98
CA HIS A 28 37.52 -40.56 -9.96
C HIS A 28 37.35 -39.12 -10.44
N VAL A 29 38.24 -38.79 -11.39
CA VAL A 29 37.89 -38.09 -12.63
C VAL A 29 36.60 -38.71 -13.18
N GLY A 30 35.47 -38.10 -12.82
CA GLY A 30 34.17 -38.29 -13.45
C GLY A 30 33.72 -36.94 -13.94
N LEU A 31 34.16 -36.58 -15.16
CA LEU A 31 33.72 -35.38 -15.87
C LEU A 31 32.26 -35.60 -16.30
N LEU A 32 31.33 -35.44 -15.38
CA LEU A 32 29.92 -35.22 -15.71
C LEU A 32 29.74 -33.71 -15.80
N LEU A 33 29.82 -33.19 -17.03
CA LEU A 33 29.29 -31.88 -17.40
C LEU A 33 27.77 -31.90 -17.12
N ALA A 34 27.39 -31.64 -15.87
CA ALA A 34 26.05 -31.18 -15.55
C ALA A 34 25.98 -29.73 -16.04
N VAL A 35 25.66 -29.55 -17.32
CA VAL A 35 25.17 -28.29 -17.85
C VAL A 35 23.82 -28.06 -17.17
N ALA A 36 23.87 -27.49 -15.97
CA ALA A 36 22.72 -26.90 -15.34
C ALA A 36 22.32 -25.74 -16.25
N LEU A 37 21.33 -26.01 -17.11
CA LEU A 37 20.54 -24.98 -17.77
C LEU A 37 19.93 -24.15 -16.64
N VAL A 38 20.66 -23.12 -16.22
CA VAL A 38 20.11 -21.98 -15.50
C VAL A 38 19.19 -21.32 -16.52
N ALA A 39 18.00 -21.92 -16.69
CA ALA A 39 16.86 -21.27 -17.30
C ALA A 39 16.56 -20.10 -16.38
N GLY A 40 17.31 -19.01 -16.57
CA GLY A 40 17.06 -17.75 -15.93
C GLY A 40 15.61 -17.45 -16.26
N CYS A 41 14.73 -17.53 -15.26
CA CYS A 41 13.41 -16.97 -15.33
C CYS A 41 13.62 -15.48 -15.54
N ALA A 42 13.81 -15.09 -16.80
CA ALA A 42 13.82 -13.71 -17.25
C ALA A 42 12.45 -13.19 -16.84
N SER A 43 12.42 -12.55 -15.67
CA SER A 43 11.21 -12.04 -15.06
C SER A 43 10.72 -10.97 -16.02
N ARG A 44 9.74 -11.33 -16.85
CA ARG A 44 9.16 -10.40 -17.82
C ARG A 44 8.76 -9.14 -17.04
N PRO A 45 9.13 -7.93 -17.54
CA PRO A 45 8.71 -6.70 -16.92
C PRO A 45 7.20 -6.77 -16.69
N ALA A 46 6.80 -6.55 -15.43
CA ALA A 46 5.40 -6.60 -15.11
C ALA A 46 4.67 -5.51 -15.92
N PRO A 47 3.52 -5.80 -16.54
CA PRO A 47 2.83 -4.83 -17.37
C PRO A 47 2.52 -3.58 -16.55
N LYS A 48 2.68 -2.42 -17.19
CA LYS A 48 2.23 -1.15 -16.63
C LYS A 48 0.72 -1.20 -16.45
N LEU A 49 0.24 -0.72 -15.32
CA LEU A 49 -1.19 -0.69 -15.03
C LEU A 49 -1.72 0.72 -15.31
N PRO A 50 -2.77 0.88 -16.12
CA PRO A 50 -3.42 2.17 -16.31
C PRO A 50 -4.09 2.62 -15.01
N ILE A 51 -4.04 3.91 -14.70
CA ILE A 51 -4.57 4.48 -13.45
C ILE A 51 -6.09 4.32 -13.36
N GLU A 52 -6.76 4.36 -14.50
CA GLU A 52 -8.21 4.17 -14.64
C GLU A 52 -8.68 2.81 -14.09
N GLN A 53 -7.83 1.78 -14.18
CA GLN A 53 -8.14 0.48 -13.58
C GLN A 53 -8.07 0.52 -12.04
N LEU A 54 -7.17 1.32 -11.46
CA LEU A 54 -7.09 1.50 -10.00
C LEU A 54 -8.21 2.38 -9.47
N GLU A 55 -8.67 3.33 -10.28
CA GLU A 55 -9.86 4.12 -9.96
C GLU A 55 -11.09 3.23 -9.80
N ALA A 56 -11.32 2.34 -10.78
CA ALA A 56 -12.40 1.37 -10.72
C ALA A 56 -12.31 0.45 -9.50
N VAL A 57 -11.10 0.08 -9.06
CA VAL A 57 -10.90 -0.67 -7.80
C VAL A 57 -11.35 0.15 -6.60
N GLY A 58 -10.98 1.43 -6.51
CA GLY A 58 -11.40 2.32 -5.45
C GLY A 58 -12.92 2.47 -5.38
N TRP A 59 -13.57 2.67 -6.52
CA TRP A 59 -15.04 2.74 -6.63
C TRP A 59 -15.70 1.43 -6.20
N HIS A 60 -15.16 0.29 -6.64
CA HIS A 60 -15.70 -1.00 -6.25
C HIS A 60 -15.64 -1.22 -4.73
N ILE A 61 -14.55 -0.78 -4.09
CA ILE A 61 -14.40 -0.86 -2.63
C ILE A 61 -15.40 0.07 -1.93
N THR A 62 -15.70 1.27 -2.43
CA THR A 62 -16.71 2.12 -1.78
C THR A 62 -18.14 1.59 -1.93
N GLU A 63 -18.47 0.99 -3.08
CA GLU A 63 -19.78 0.36 -3.31
C GLU A 63 -19.99 -0.89 -2.46
N ARG A 64 -18.92 -1.67 -2.25
CA ARG A 64 -18.95 -2.93 -1.49
C ARG A 64 -17.75 -3.00 -0.54
N PRO A 65 -17.77 -2.26 0.59
CA PRO A 65 -16.61 -2.15 1.47
C PRO A 65 -16.09 -3.49 2.00
N CYS A 66 -16.98 -4.30 2.57
CA CYS A 66 -16.70 -5.67 3.01
C CYS A 66 -18.01 -6.36 3.38
N GLU A 67 -18.01 -7.70 3.40
CA GLU A 67 -19.19 -8.49 3.79
C GLU A 67 -19.55 -8.34 5.27
N THR A 68 -18.54 -8.22 6.14
CA THR A 68 -18.71 -8.10 7.59
C THR A 68 -17.92 -6.88 8.10
N PRO A 69 -18.55 -5.69 8.19
CA PRO A 69 -17.89 -4.51 8.71
C PRO A 69 -17.60 -4.66 10.19
N LEU A 70 -16.44 -4.16 10.63
CA LEU A 70 -16.10 -4.03 12.04
C LEU A 70 -16.99 -2.98 12.72
N ARG A 71 -17.30 -1.92 11.99
CA ARG A 71 -18.14 -0.79 12.43
C ARG A 71 -18.66 0.00 11.23
N VAL A 72 -19.85 0.56 11.36
CA VAL A 72 -20.36 1.60 10.46
C VAL A 72 -20.66 2.85 11.28
N GLU A 73 -20.04 3.97 10.93
CA GLU A 73 -20.35 5.29 11.48
C GLU A 73 -21.19 6.11 10.51
N ARG A 74 -22.09 6.91 11.05
CA ARG A 74 -22.94 7.82 10.30
C ARG A 74 -22.91 9.19 10.96
N GLN A 75 -22.44 10.19 10.22
CA GLN A 75 -22.43 11.56 10.68
C GLN A 75 -23.40 12.37 9.82
N ARG A 76 -24.41 12.95 10.46
CA ARG A 76 -25.33 13.87 9.79
C ARG A 76 -24.69 15.25 9.65
N GLN A 77 -24.87 15.88 8.50
CA GLN A 77 -24.46 17.25 8.28
C GLN A 77 -25.47 17.99 7.39
N PRO A 78 -25.63 19.32 7.54
CA PRO A 78 -26.44 20.10 6.61
C PRO A 78 -25.91 19.97 5.18
N ASN A 79 -26.80 19.82 4.20
CA ASN A 79 -26.41 19.86 2.79
C ASN A 79 -25.88 21.27 2.45
N ALA A 80 -24.82 21.33 1.65
CA ALA A 80 -24.15 22.59 1.30
C ALA A 80 -25.01 23.53 0.43
N HIS A 81 -25.95 22.98 -0.34
CA HIS A 81 -26.82 23.71 -1.26
C HIS A 81 -28.22 23.99 -0.68
N ASP A 82 -28.74 23.13 0.19
CA ASP A 82 -29.98 23.32 0.95
C ASP A 82 -29.81 22.96 2.44
N PRO A 83 -29.56 23.94 3.32
CA PRO A 83 -29.36 23.71 4.75
C PRO A 83 -30.55 23.07 5.49
N LYS A 84 -31.74 22.97 4.87
CA LYS A 84 -32.90 22.29 5.45
C LYS A 84 -32.84 20.77 5.25
N VAL A 85 -32.02 20.30 4.30
CA VAL A 85 -31.76 18.89 4.07
C VAL A 85 -30.54 18.47 4.88
N MET A 86 -30.66 17.34 5.57
CA MET A 86 -29.56 16.75 6.32
C MET A 86 -29.04 15.55 5.53
N ASP A 87 -27.82 15.65 5.03
CA ASP A 87 -27.10 14.56 4.38
C ASP A 87 -26.32 13.74 5.41
N GLU A 88 -25.74 12.62 4.97
CA GLU A 88 -24.93 11.75 5.82
C GLU A 88 -23.56 11.48 5.20
N VAL A 89 -22.53 11.50 6.03
CA VAL A 89 -21.25 10.84 5.74
C VAL A 89 -21.26 9.49 6.43
N ILE A 90 -21.04 8.44 5.66
CA ILE A 90 -21.06 7.06 6.11
C ILE A 90 -19.63 6.52 6.01
N GLU A 91 -19.05 6.14 7.14
CA GLU A 91 -17.75 5.46 7.19
C GLU A 91 -17.94 3.99 7.53
N THR A 92 -17.50 3.11 6.64
CA THR A 92 -17.53 1.67 6.84
C THR A 92 -16.12 1.17 7.13
N HIS A 93 -15.89 0.74 8.37
CA HIS A 93 -14.59 0.20 8.81
C HIS A 93 -14.54 -1.30 8.57
N CYS A 94 -13.59 -1.72 7.75
CA CYS A 94 -13.30 -3.11 7.43
C CYS A 94 -11.91 -3.51 7.97
N PRO A 95 -11.58 -4.81 8.02
CA PRO A 95 -10.24 -5.26 8.42
C PRO A 95 -9.16 -4.76 7.45
N GLY A 96 -8.49 -3.65 7.81
CA GLY A 96 -7.38 -3.09 7.04
C GLY A 96 -7.78 -1.98 6.06
N TRP A 97 -9.03 -1.55 6.00
CA TRP A 97 -9.42 -0.35 5.23
C TRP A 97 -10.69 0.30 5.77
N VAL A 98 -10.90 1.57 5.40
CA VAL A 98 -12.10 2.34 5.67
C VAL A 98 -12.61 2.90 4.34
N ALA A 99 -13.89 2.70 4.04
CA ALA A 99 -14.56 3.30 2.91
C ALA A 99 -15.50 4.40 3.39
N THR A 100 -15.46 5.57 2.75
CA THR A 100 -16.27 6.73 3.08
C THR A 100 -17.17 7.07 1.91
N VAL A 101 -18.46 7.21 2.17
CA VAL A 101 -19.49 7.55 1.19
C VAL A 101 -20.32 8.73 1.71
N TYR A 102 -20.67 9.64 0.82
CA TYR A 102 -21.62 10.71 1.08
C TYR A 102 -23.00 10.29 0.55
N GLU A 103 -24.01 10.33 1.41
CA GLU A 103 -25.40 10.09 1.06
C GLU A 103 -26.12 11.44 0.89
N ALA A 104 -26.31 11.86 -0.36
CA ALA A 104 -27.05 13.06 -0.71
C ALA A 104 -28.56 12.77 -0.67
N ARG A 105 -29.29 13.44 0.22
CA ARG A 105 -30.73 13.23 0.45
C ARG A 105 -31.60 14.28 -0.23
N THR A 106 -31.00 15.12 -1.08
CA THR A 106 -31.70 16.04 -1.97
C THR A 106 -32.37 15.34 -3.16
N THR A 107 -32.03 14.08 -3.43
CA THR A 107 -32.66 13.23 -4.47
C THR A 107 -33.50 12.12 -3.86
N GLN A 108 -34.45 11.60 -4.64
CA GLN A 108 -35.23 10.41 -4.27
C GLN A 108 -35.16 9.34 -5.38
N PRO A 109 -34.54 8.17 -5.13
CA PRO A 109 -33.87 7.77 -3.89
C PRO A 109 -32.60 8.61 -3.57
N PRO A 110 -32.09 8.57 -2.32
CA PRO A 110 -30.82 9.22 -1.99
C PRO A 110 -29.68 8.72 -2.88
N LYS A 111 -28.79 9.63 -3.28
CA LYS A 111 -27.63 9.30 -4.11
C LYS A 111 -26.42 9.02 -3.22
N LEU A 112 -25.78 7.88 -3.43
CA LEU A 112 -24.51 7.54 -2.78
C LEU A 112 -23.35 7.99 -3.66
N LEU A 113 -22.42 8.74 -3.08
CA LEU A 113 -21.27 9.31 -3.76
C LEU A 113 -19.99 8.87 -3.03
N PRO A 114 -19.05 8.18 -3.72
CA PRO A 114 -17.74 7.86 -3.14
C PRO A 114 -17.01 9.12 -2.68
N VAL A 115 -16.57 9.13 -1.41
CA VAL A 115 -15.70 10.20 -0.87
C VAL A 115 -14.26 9.74 -0.86
N GLY A 116 -14.02 8.52 -0.39
CA GLY A 116 -12.67 8.00 -0.30
C GLY A 116 -12.56 6.57 0.21
N VAL A 117 -11.36 6.03 0.05
CA VAL A 117 -10.94 4.76 0.64
C VAL A 117 -9.58 4.98 1.26
N ARG A 118 -9.42 4.65 2.53
CA ARG A 118 -8.11 4.59 3.19
C ARG A 118 -7.79 3.14 3.54
N MET A 119 -6.74 2.61 2.95
CA MET A 119 -6.30 1.23 3.12
C MET A 119 -4.96 1.18 3.86
N THR A 120 -4.86 0.32 4.86
CA THR A 120 -3.68 0.07 5.70
C THR A 120 -3.30 -1.41 5.81
N GLY A 121 -4.03 -2.28 5.10
CA GLY A 121 -3.73 -3.70 4.92
C GLY A 121 -3.78 -4.11 3.44
N PRO A 122 -3.39 -5.36 3.10
CA PRO A 122 -3.51 -5.87 1.74
C PRO A 122 -4.98 -6.05 1.33
N HIS A 123 -5.28 -5.92 0.04
CA HIS A 123 -6.62 -6.12 -0.50
C HIS A 123 -6.56 -7.00 -1.77
N PRO A 124 -7.44 -7.99 -1.93
CA PRO A 124 -7.35 -8.98 -3.02
C PRO A 124 -7.54 -8.38 -4.42
N ALA A 125 -8.25 -7.26 -4.54
CA ALA A 125 -8.45 -6.57 -5.83
C ALA A 125 -7.21 -5.81 -6.32
N LEU A 126 -6.19 -5.60 -5.47
CA LEU A 126 -4.97 -4.90 -5.85
C LEU A 126 -3.88 -5.90 -6.25
N PRO A 127 -3.07 -5.63 -7.29
CA PRO A 127 -1.93 -6.48 -7.63
C PRO A 127 -0.81 -6.31 -6.59
N ALA A 128 -0.04 -7.37 -6.32
CA ALA A 128 0.95 -7.40 -5.23
C ALA A 128 1.92 -6.20 -5.19
N GLY A 129 2.34 -5.69 -6.35
CA GLY A 129 3.25 -4.53 -6.45
C GLY A 129 2.59 -3.17 -6.20
N LEU A 130 1.30 -3.14 -5.88
CA LEU A 130 0.48 -1.94 -5.59
C LEU A 130 -0.33 -2.12 -4.31
N GLN A 131 0.06 -3.04 -3.42
CA GLN A 131 -0.59 -3.23 -2.12
C GLN A 131 0.18 -2.53 -1.00
N VAL A 132 -0.46 -2.40 0.16
CA VAL A 132 0.26 -2.07 1.40
C VAL A 132 1.36 -3.10 1.64
N GLY A 133 2.57 -2.63 1.93
CA GLY A 133 3.80 -3.42 2.06
C GLY A 133 4.66 -3.49 0.80
N ALA A 134 4.14 -3.12 -0.37
CA ALA A 134 4.93 -3.02 -1.60
C ALA A 134 6.03 -1.97 -1.46
N SER A 135 7.14 -2.16 -2.18
CA SER A 135 8.19 -1.15 -2.24
C SER A 135 7.80 0.03 -3.12
N GLU A 136 8.34 1.21 -2.82
CA GLU A 136 8.21 2.41 -3.67
C GLU A 136 8.62 2.12 -5.12
N ALA A 137 9.71 1.37 -5.31
CA ALA A 137 10.21 0.99 -6.62
C ALA A 137 9.23 0.11 -7.41
N GLU A 138 8.48 -0.77 -6.75
CA GLU A 138 7.45 -1.59 -7.40
C GLU A 138 6.27 -0.74 -7.88
N VAL A 139 5.83 0.23 -7.08
CA VAL A 139 4.78 1.17 -7.46
C VAL A 139 5.21 1.98 -8.68
N LEU A 140 6.41 2.58 -8.62
CA LEU A 140 6.97 3.35 -9.74
C LEU A 140 7.18 2.51 -11.00
N LYS A 141 7.57 1.23 -10.86
CA LYS A 141 7.71 0.31 -11.99
C LYS A 141 6.37 0.04 -12.67
N ARG A 142 5.29 -0.04 -11.90
CA ARG A 142 3.93 -0.35 -12.38
C ARG A 142 3.22 0.86 -12.97
N LEU A 143 3.33 2.02 -12.33
CA LEU A 143 2.54 3.20 -12.65
C LEU A 143 3.36 4.31 -13.32
N GLY A 144 4.69 4.23 -13.26
CA GLY A 144 5.56 5.32 -13.65
C GLY A 144 5.67 6.40 -12.56
N PRO A 145 6.29 7.55 -12.88
CA PRO A 145 6.45 8.65 -11.94
C PRO A 145 5.08 9.21 -11.50
N PRO A 146 4.97 9.71 -10.27
CA PRO A 146 3.75 10.35 -9.79
C PRO A 146 3.41 11.59 -10.63
N THR A 147 2.12 11.82 -10.85
CA THR A 147 1.62 12.96 -11.62
C THR A 147 1.39 14.21 -10.77
N LEU A 148 1.40 14.05 -9.44
CA LEU A 148 1.23 15.11 -8.45
C LEU A 148 2.48 15.19 -7.56
N ARG A 149 2.82 16.40 -7.11
CA ARG A 149 3.92 16.61 -6.16
C ARG A 149 3.39 16.45 -4.73
N ASP A 150 3.87 15.42 -4.05
CA ASP A 150 3.59 15.18 -2.63
C ASP A 150 4.87 14.67 -1.96
N PRO A 151 5.43 15.36 -0.95
CA PRO A 151 6.67 14.95 -0.30
C PRO A 151 6.52 13.68 0.57
N ALA A 152 5.29 13.27 0.89
CA ALA A 152 4.99 12.17 1.79
C ALA A 152 4.40 10.94 1.09
N ALA A 153 4.14 11.01 -0.21
CA ALA A 153 3.44 9.98 -0.98
C ALA A 153 3.81 9.96 -2.47
N LEU A 154 3.60 8.83 -3.13
CA LEU A 154 3.48 8.79 -4.59
C LEU A 154 2.02 9.11 -4.94
N ALA A 155 1.78 10.28 -5.52
CA ALA A 155 0.43 10.79 -5.79
C ALA A 155 0.12 10.83 -7.29
N TYR A 156 -1.04 10.28 -7.66
CA TYR A 156 -1.53 10.13 -9.02
C TYR A 156 -2.90 10.78 -9.14
N ARG A 157 -3.15 11.46 -10.27
CA ARG A 157 -4.46 12.02 -10.62
C ARG A 157 -5.41 10.91 -11.03
N LEU A 158 -6.65 10.98 -10.60
CA LEU A 158 -7.74 10.09 -11.05
C LEU A 158 -8.64 10.85 -12.02
N GLY A 159 -9.14 10.15 -13.05
CA GLY A 159 -9.98 10.73 -14.11
C GLY A 159 -9.35 11.86 -14.96
N PRO A 160 -9.81 12.06 -16.20
CA PRO A 160 -9.46 13.24 -17.00
C PRO A 160 -10.27 14.48 -16.61
N ASP A 161 -11.44 14.31 -16.01
CA ASP A 161 -12.46 15.35 -15.88
C ASP A 161 -12.25 16.28 -14.67
N ARG A 162 -11.56 15.82 -13.63
CA ARG A 162 -11.28 16.58 -12.39
C ARG A 162 -9.83 16.37 -11.91
N PRO A 163 -8.83 16.75 -12.73
CA PRO A 163 -7.43 16.35 -12.53
C PRO A 163 -6.78 16.88 -11.25
N ASP A 164 -7.35 17.90 -10.61
CA ASP A 164 -6.79 18.48 -9.38
C ASP A 164 -7.61 18.14 -8.13
N SER A 165 -8.63 17.29 -8.27
CA SER A 165 -9.59 17.02 -7.19
C SER A 165 -9.60 15.54 -6.80
N ASP A 166 -9.54 14.64 -7.78
CA ASP A 166 -9.56 13.20 -7.53
C ASP A 166 -8.14 12.64 -7.58
N GLN A 167 -7.76 11.90 -6.55
CA GLN A 167 -6.38 11.45 -6.39
C GLN A 167 -6.25 10.06 -5.76
N LEU A 168 -5.21 9.35 -6.18
CA LEU A 168 -4.71 8.12 -5.59
C LEU A 168 -3.32 8.37 -5.00
N ARG A 169 -3.15 8.11 -3.71
CA ARG A 169 -1.89 8.31 -3.00
C ARG A 169 -1.38 7.01 -2.40
N PHE A 170 -0.11 6.71 -2.63
CA PHE A 170 0.62 5.65 -1.92
C PHE A 170 1.50 6.30 -0.86
N ILE A 171 1.14 6.17 0.41
CA ILE A 171 1.90 6.75 1.53
C ILE A 171 3.12 5.88 1.80
N VAL A 172 4.31 6.41 1.53
CA VAL A 172 5.57 5.66 1.64
C VAL A 172 6.31 6.01 2.93
N ARG A 173 6.74 4.99 3.69
CA ARG A 173 7.63 5.13 4.84
C ARG A 173 8.72 4.07 4.75
N GLN A 174 9.97 4.49 4.93
CA GLN A 174 11.14 3.59 4.84
C GLN A 174 11.16 2.77 3.53
N GLY A 175 10.78 3.39 2.42
CA GLY A 175 10.74 2.77 1.08
C GLY A 175 9.59 1.77 0.86
N LYS A 176 8.63 1.66 1.79
CA LYS A 176 7.45 0.79 1.67
C LYS A 176 6.14 1.55 1.75
N VAL A 177 5.15 1.09 1.00
CA VAL A 177 3.77 1.56 1.09
C VAL A 177 3.19 1.15 2.46
N THR A 178 2.73 2.12 3.22
CA THR A 178 2.10 1.94 4.54
C THR A 178 0.61 2.22 4.53
N ALA A 179 0.16 3.03 3.57
CA ALA A 179 -1.26 3.24 3.31
C ALA A 179 -1.49 3.57 1.84
N ILE A 180 -2.70 3.30 1.36
CA ILE A 180 -3.18 3.69 0.05
C ILE A 180 -4.46 4.49 0.24
N GLU A 181 -4.56 5.64 -0.41
CA GLU A 181 -5.71 6.54 -0.27
C GLU A 181 -6.28 6.86 -1.64
N TRP A 182 -7.56 6.55 -1.84
CA TRP A 182 -8.37 7.19 -2.86
C TRP A 182 -9.13 8.33 -2.21
N ALA A 183 -9.15 9.49 -2.86
CA ALA A 183 -9.97 10.63 -2.49
C ALA A 183 -10.66 11.14 -3.75
N TRP A 184 -11.99 11.24 -3.69
CA TRP A 184 -12.80 11.85 -4.72
C TRP A 184 -13.47 13.09 -4.17
N TYR A 185 -13.46 14.15 -4.95
CA TYR A 185 -14.10 15.40 -4.61
C TYR A 185 -15.60 15.33 -4.92
N ILE A 186 -16.39 15.78 -3.96
CA ILE A 186 -17.85 15.85 -4.05
C ILE A 186 -18.26 17.32 -3.95
N ASP A 187 -19.01 17.78 -4.96
CA ASP A 187 -19.67 19.09 -5.03
C ASP A 187 -21.17 19.02 -4.73
#